data_AF-A0A9W5VQB3-F1
#
_entry.id   AF-A0A9W5VQB3-F1
#
_cell.length_a   1.000
_cell.length_b   1.000
_cell.length_c   1.000
_cell.angle_alpha   90.00
_cell.angle_beta   90.00
_cell.angle_gamma   90.00
#
_symmetry.space_group_name_H-M   'P 1'
#
loop_
_entity.id
_entity.type
_entity.pdbx_description
1 polymer ?
#
loop_
_entity_poly.entity_id
_entity_poly.type
_entity_poly.pdbx_seq_one_letter_code
_entity_poly.pdbx_strand_id
1 'polypeptide(L)'
;MQITFQVIEQTKGLIIRITGLEYLPNVVFIGRFAKFENDVLYVDDVYYDGRTHGTELFSGNSLYVDIPTSEQIFEYGIICGMEKCKEEPT
;
A
#
# COMPACT_ATOMS: atom_id res chain seq x y z
N MET A 1 -9.65 11.98 2.12
CA MET A 1 -8.99 10.73 2.52
C MET A 1 -9.24 10.51 3.99
N GLN A 2 -9.56 9.30 4.40
CA GLN A 2 -9.74 8.91 5.80
C GLN A 2 -8.66 7.91 6.19
N ILE A 3 -7.75 8.32 7.08
CA ILE A 3 -6.68 7.47 7.62
C ILE A 3 -7.06 7.11 9.06
N THR A 4 -7.04 5.82 9.39
CA THR A 4 -7.51 5.30 10.69
C THR A 4 -6.42 5.17 11.75
N PHE A 5 -5.17 5.45 11.41
CA PHE A 5 -4.01 5.43 12.30
C PHE A 5 -3.34 6.80 12.36
N GLN A 6 -2.54 7.03 13.41
CA GLN A 6 -1.78 8.27 13.54
C GLN A 6 -0.62 8.30 12.54
N VAL A 7 -0.52 9.37 11.76
CA VAL A 7 0.62 9.59 10.86
C VAL A 7 1.75 10.25 11.65
N ILE A 8 2.74 9.44 12.00
CA ILE A 8 3.95 9.85 12.74
C ILE A 8 5.17 9.19 12.10
N GLU A 9 6.39 9.59 12.47
CA GLU A 9 7.61 9.03 11.85
C GLU A 9 7.68 7.50 11.95
N GLN A 10 7.18 6.92 13.05
CA GLN A 10 7.12 5.48 13.30
C GLN A 10 6.19 4.71 12.35
N THR A 11 5.27 5.38 11.63
CA THR A 11 4.43 4.69 10.65
C THR A 11 5.14 4.48 9.31
N LYS A 12 6.32 5.07 9.11
CA LYS A 12 7.12 4.83 7.91
C LYS A 12 7.48 3.34 7.78
N GLY A 13 7.16 2.76 6.62
CA GLY A 13 7.34 1.34 6.33
C GLY A 13 6.23 0.43 6.84
N LEU A 14 5.23 0.96 7.56
CA LEU A 14 4.06 0.19 7.98
C LEU A 14 3.29 -0.31 6.75
N ILE A 15 2.88 -1.57 6.79
CA ILE A 15 2.01 -2.13 5.73
C ILE A 15 0.61 -1.57 5.95
N ILE A 16 0.08 -0.92 4.93
CA ILE A 16 -1.22 -0.25 4.93
C ILE A 16 -2.08 -0.80 3.80
N ARG A 17 -3.39 -0.67 3.96
CA ARG A 17 -4.39 -0.99 2.96
C ARG A 17 -5.08 0.29 2.50
N ILE A 18 -5.33 0.37 1.20
CA ILE A 18 -6.04 1.49 0.56
C ILE A 18 -7.23 0.92 -0.22
N THR A 19 -8.40 1.52 -0.03
CA THR A 19 -9.65 1.18 -0.76
C THR A 19 -10.43 2.45 -1.10
N GLY A 20 -11.49 2.31 -1.92
CA GLY A 20 -12.40 3.42 -2.22
C GLY A 20 -11.92 4.37 -3.31
N LEU A 21 -11.01 3.92 -4.18
CA LEU A 21 -10.56 4.67 -5.34
C LEU A 21 -11.72 4.80 -6.35
N GLU A 22 -12.11 6.01 -6.73
CA GLU A 22 -13.38 6.26 -7.46
C GLU A 22 -13.50 5.45 -8.77
N TYR A 23 -12.40 5.33 -9.51
CA TYR A 23 -12.34 4.59 -10.77
C TYR A 23 -12.09 3.09 -10.60
N LEU A 24 -11.76 2.63 -9.38
CA LEU A 24 -11.50 1.23 -9.05
C LEU A 24 -12.09 0.90 -7.65
N PRO A 25 -13.42 1.00 -7.47
CA PRO A 25 -14.03 0.97 -6.14
C PRO A 25 -13.92 -0.40 -5.43
N ASN A 26 -13.71 -1.47 -6.19
CA ASN A 26 -13.62 -2.85 -5.70
C ASN A 26 -12.17 -3.34 -5.57
N VAL A 27 -11.18 -2.52 -5.91
CA VAL A 27 -9.77 -2.90 -5.82
C VAL A 27 -9.25 -2.58 -4.42
N VAL A 28 -8.52 -3.54 -3.86
CA VAL A 28 -7.78 -3.39 -2.61
C VAL A 28 -6.31 -3.25 -2.96
N PHE A 29 -5.69 -2.15 -2.52
CA PHE A 29 -4.26 -1.93 -2.63
C PHE A 29 -3.62 -2.19 -1.27
N ILE A 30 -2.49 -2.87 -1.26
CA ILE A 30 -1.66 -3.08 -0.07
C ILE A 30 -0.27 -2.55 -0.36
N GLY A 31 0.35 -1.82 0.55
CA GLY A 31 1.72 -1.36 0.32
C GLY A 31 2.34 -0.80 1.58
N ARG A 32 3.56 -0.29 1.46
CA ARG A 32 4.30 0.30 2.58
C ARG A 32 4.10 1.79 2.63
N PHE A 33 3.58 2.28 3.75
CA PHE A 33 3.44 3.71 4.02
C PHE A 33 4.80 4.41 3.92
N ALA A 34 4.94 5.36 3.00
CA ALA A 34 6.17 6.14 2.86
C ALA A 34 6.05 7.50 3.55
N LYS A 35 5.03 8.28 3.17
CA LYS A 35 4.69 9.57 3.78
C LYS A 35 3.28 10.01 3.41
N PHE A 36 2.75 11.00 4.14
CA PHE A 36 1.51 11.70 3.79
C PHE A 36 1.78 13.21 3.87
N GLU A 37 1.59 13.91 2.75
CA GLU A 37 1.94 15.32 2.61
C GLU A 37 1.01 15.99 1.59
N ASN A 38 0.50 17.18 1.90
CA ASN A 38 -0.39 17.95 1.02
C ASN A 38 -1.59 17.12 0.49
N ASP A 39 -2.22 16.33 1.38
CA ASP A 39 -3.32 15.42 1.06
C ASP A 39 -3.00 14.31 0.04
N VAL A 40 -1.70 14.05 -0.20
CA VAL A 40 -1.21 12.96 -1.04
C VAL A 40 -0.54 11.91 -0.17
N LEU A 41 -0.99 10.67 -0.32
CA LEU A 41 -0.42 9.49 0.32
C LEU A 41 0.58 8.83 -0.64
N TYR A 42 1.82 8.68 -0.17
CA TYR A 42 2.89 8.02 -0.89
C TYR A 42 3.04 6.60 -0.31
N VAL A 43 2.98 5.61 -1.18
CA VAL A 43 3.04 4.20 -0.79
C VAL A 43 4.04 3.48 -1.68
N ASP A 44 5.00 2.80 -1.07
CA ASP A 44 6.01 2.02 -1.77
C ASP A 44 5.60 0.54 -1.87
N ASP A 45 6.18 -0.19 -2.82
CA ASP A 45 5.96 -1.62 -3.04
C ASP A 45 4.44 -1.94 -3.13
N VAL A 46 3.65 -1.23 -3.94
CA VAL A 46 2.18 -1.37 -3.90
C VAL A 46 1.72 -2.64 -4.60
N TYR A 47 1.11 -3.56 -3.86
CA TYR A 47 0.46 -4.75 -4.34
C TYR A 47 -1.02 -4.52 -4.67
N TYR A 48 -1.39 -4.87 -5.89
CA TYR A 48 -2.76 -5.12 -6.33
C TYR A 48 -2.68 -6.09 -7.52
N ASP A 49 -3.81 -6.59 -8.03
CA ASP A 49 -3.89 -7.44 -9.25
C ASP A 49 -2.96 -8.67 -9.35
N GLY A 50 -2.42 -9.13 -8.22
CA GLY A 50 -1.52 -10.29 -8.15
C GLY A 50 -0.05 -9.95 -8.41
N ARG A 51 0.35 -8.67 -8.39
CA ARG A 51 1.74 -8.22 -8.63
C ARG A 51 2.12 -7.06 -7.72
N THR A 52 3.42 -6.89 -7.48
CA THR A 52 3.92 -5.70 -6.81
C THR A 52 4.28 -4.63 -7.84
N HIS A 53 3.86 -3.41 -7.55
CA HIS A 53 4.15 -2.21 -8.30
C HIS A 53 5.13 -1.35 -7.48
N GLY A 54 5.69 -0.32 -8.12
CA GLY A 54 6.63 0.58 -7.46
C GLY A 54 5.96 1.52 -6.45
N THR A 55 6.46 2.75 -6.40
CA THR A 55 5.83 3.81 -5.61
C THR A 55 4.58 4.32 -6.32
N GLU A 56 3.44 4.31 -5.63
CA GLU A 56 2.17 4.87 -6.10
C GLU A 56 1.75 6.06 -5.23
N LEU A 57 1.00 6.97 -5.85
CA LEU A 57 0.51 8.20 -5.25
C LEU A 57 -1.01 8.14 -5.18
N PHE A 58 -1.56 8.21 -3.97
CA PHE A 58 -2.99 8.20 -3.75
C PHE A 58 -3.45 9.57 -3.30
N SER A 59 -4.44 10.13 -4.02
CA SER A 59 -5.11 11.38 -3.68
C SER A 59 -6.60 11.21 -3.89
N GLY A 60 -7.42 11.73 -2.97
CA GLY A 60 -8.87 11.64 -3.10
C GLY A 60 -9.62 11.65 -1.78
N ASN A 61 -10.85 12.18 -1.82
CA ASN A 61 -11.68 12.29 -0.62
C ASN A 61 -12.35 10.97 -0.23
N SER A 62 -12.64 10.11 -1.20
CA SER A 62 -13.28 8.80 -1.03
C SER A 62 -12.36 7.71 -0.47
N LEU A 63 -11.05 7.96 -0.42
CA LEU A 63 -10.07 6.95 -0.04
C LEU A 63 -10.11 6.62 1.44
N TYR A 64 -10.10 5.33 1.75
CA TYR A 64 -10.00 4.79 3.09
C TYR A 64 -8.67 4.07 3.27
N VAL A 65 -7.95 4.40 4.35
CA VAL A 65 -6.60 3.91 4.62
C VAL A 65 -6.53 3.34 6.03
N ASP A 66 -6.18 2.06 6.15
CA ASP A 66 -6.13 1.35 7.43
C ASP A 66 -5.05 0.27 7.48
N ILE A 67 -5.04 -0.46 8.59
CA ILE A 67 -4.15 -1.60 8.79
C ILE A 67 -4.80 -2.84 8.18
N PRO A 68 -4.12 -3.52 7.24
CA PRO A 68 -4.64 -4.73 6.61
C PRO A 68 -4.78 -5.89 7.60
N THR A 69 -5.55 -6.90 7.19
CA THR A 69 -5.61 -8.17 7.94
C THR A 69 -4.30 -8.95 7.80
N SER A 70 -4.04 -9.87 8.73
CA SER A 70 -2.84 -10.73 8.66
C SER A 70 -2.76 -11.56 7.38
N GLU A 71 -3.90 -11.99 6.84
CA GLU A 71 -3.97 -12.72 5.57
C GLU A 71 -3.52 -11.84 4.38
N GLN A 72 -4.00 -10.60 4.33
CA GLN A 72 -3.59 -9.62 3.32
C GLN A 72 -2.10 -9.29 3.41
N ILE A 73 -1.57 -9.16 4.64
CA ILE A 73 -0.12 -8.96 4.88
C ILE A 73 0.70 -10.16 4.39
N PHE A 74 0.22 -11.38 4.65
CA PHE A 74 0.91 -12.59 4.26
C PHE A 74 0.96 -12.75 2.73
N GLU A 75 -0.16 -12.55 2.05
CA GLU A 75 -0.25 -12.58 0.58
C GLU A 75 0.70 -11.54 -0.05
N TYR A 76 0.62 -10.30 0.43
CA TYR A 76 1.55 -9.22 0.06
C TYR A 76 3.02 -9.64 0.23
N GLY A 77 3.37 -10.23 1.38
CA GLY A 77 4.73 -10.67 1.68
C GLY A 77 5.24 -11.76 0.74
N ILE A 78 4.39 -12.72 0.35
CA ILE A 78 4.74 -13.76 -0.62
C ILE A 78 5.08 -13.14 -1.97
N ILE A 79 4.19 -12.29 -2.50
CA ILE A 79 4.35 -11.72 -3.84
C ILE A 79 5.59 -10.82 -3.90
N CYS A 80 5.71 -9.87 -2.95
CA CYS A 80 6.89 -9.00 -2.84
C CYS A 80 8.19 -9.79 -2.70
N GLY A 81 8.18 -10.85 -1.88
CA GLY A 81 9.36 -11.71 -1.69
C GLY A 81 9.76 -12.44 -2.98
N MET A 82 8.78 -13.03 -3.68
CA MET A 82 9.02 -13.74 -4.94
C MET A 82 9.55 -12.85 -6.05
N GLU A 83 9.07 -11.61 -6.15
CA GLU A 83 9.52 -10.67 -7.18
C GLU A 83 10.94 -10.16 -6.90
N LYS A 84 11.26 -9.81 -5.65
CA LYS A 84 12.61 -9.37 -5.28
C LYS A 84 13.67 -10.46 -5.49
N CYS A 85 13.33 -11.74 -5.27
CA CYS A 85 14.23 -12.85 -5.58
C CYS A 85 14.49 -13.06 -7.09
N LYS A 86 13.65 -12.53 -7.98
CA LYS A 86 13.88 -12.58 -9.44
C LYS A 86 14.79 -11.46 -9.94
N GLU A 87 14.93 -10.40 -9.15
CA GLU A 87 15.74 -9.23 -9.50
C GLU A 87 17.20 -9.34 -9.04
N GLU A 88 17.55 -10.32 -8.20
CA GLU A 88 18.95 -10.61 -7.87
C GLU A 88 19.62 -11.34 -9.04
N PRO A 89 20.63 -10.73 -9.71
CA PRO A 89 21.41 -11.42 -10.72
C PRO A 89 22.37 -12.38 -10.02
N THR A 90 22.32 -13.65 -10.43
CA THR A 90 23.37 -14.67 -10.17
C THR A 90 24.74 -14.21 -10.63
#